data_AF-A0A7Y3YQY9-F1
#
_entry.id   AF-A0A7Y3YQY9-F1
#
_cell.length_a   1.000
_cell.length_b   1.000
_cell.length_c   1.000
_cell.angle_alpha   90.00
_cell.angle_beta   90.00
_cell.angle_gamma   90.00
#
_symmetry.space_group_name_H-M   'P 1'
#
loop_
_entity.id
_entity.type
_entity.pdbx_description
1 polymer ?
#
loop_
_entity_poly.entity_id
_entity_poly.type
_entity_poly.pdbx_seq_one_letter_code
_entity_poly.pdbx_strand_id
1 'polypeptide(L)'
;MKKTLLTMVLAASMLSGCSMIGGQETVSYEDLKHEGAELAIRSNGDNYVPSIVKEAEVARIAVNTAFLASKPAYERYTEELLATPALGNYFSAVEAVDSEEEKRAIYDSLTEEDKKVVDNYMASSVFSEVIEGLKDAALPATKSVVTFMAMDQTDLLDGVEFSALLTEKDKFALTAEQALYLNETVVSAYENYQIISAFSAAE
;
A
#
# COMPACT_ATOMS: atom_id res chain seq x y z
N MET A 1 12.83 10.27 -6.82
CA MET A 1 12.60 10.11 -8.28
C MET A 1 12.63 8.63 -8.64
N LYS A 2 11.47 8.00 -8.85
CA LYS A 2 11.22 6.73 -9.61
C LYS A 2 9.82 6.14 -9.30
N LYS A 3 8.74 6.93 -9.43
CA LYS A 3 7.37 6.37 -9.55
C LYS A 3 6.73 6.59 -10.93
N THR A 4 7.38 7.34 -11.81
CA THR A 4 6.80 7.84 -13.06
C THR A 4 6.87 6.88 -14.26
N LEU A 5 7.03 5.56 -14.09
CA LEU A 5 7.26 4.65 -15.24
C LEU A 5 6.36 3.42 -15.33
N LEU A 6 5.41 3.20 -14.41
CA LEU A 6 4.50 2.04 -14.49
C LEU A 6 3.02 2.36 -14.73
N THR A 7 2.64 3.63 -14.90
CA THR A 7 1.22 4.03 -15.06
C THR A 7 0.68 3.96 -16.50
N MET A 8 1.43 3.44 -17.48
CA MET A 8 1.08 3.54 -18.91
C MET A 8 0.31 2.37 -19.54
N VAL A 9 -0.20 1.38 -18.79
CA VAL A 9 -0.83 0.20 -19.42
C VAL A 9 -2.32 -0.04 -19.13
N LEU A 10 -2.98 0.70 -18.22
CA LEU A 10 -4.39 0.45 -17.88
C LEU A 10 -5.34 1.66 -18.00
N ALA A 11 -5.00 2.66 -18.83
CA ALA A 11 -5.83 3.86 -19.01
C ALA A 11 -6.96 3.72 -20.06
N ALA A 12 -7.57 2.55 -20.22
CA ALA A 12 -8.65 2.38 -21.19
C ALA A 12 -9.70 1.35 -20.74
N SER A 13 -10.58 1.72 -19.79
CA SER A 13 -11.99 1.26 -19.82
C SER A 13 -12.88 1.64 -18.62
N MET A 14 -12.63 2.68 -17.81
CA MET A 14 -13.64 3.15 -16.84
C MET A 14 -13.82 4.67 -16.83
N LEU A 15 -14.31 5.20 -17.96
CA LEU A 15 -14.93 6.53 -18.03
C LEU A 15 -16.45 6.38 -17.97
N SER A 16 -17.03 6.34 -16.76
CA SER A 16 -18.43 6.75 -16.55
C SER A 16 -18.68 7.13 -15.09
N GLY A 17 -18.53 8.41 -14.74
CA GLY A 17 -19.07 8.94 -13.48
C GLY A 17 -18.26 10.07 -12.84
N CYS A 18 -18.54 11.30 -13.25
CA CYS A 18 -18.13 12.60 -12.67
C CYS A 18 -18.00 12.58 -11.12
N SER A 19 -17.02 13.23 -10.49
CA SER A 19 -16.54 14.59 -10.72
C SER A 19 -15.02 14.75 -10.60
N MET A 20 -14.48 15.58 -11.49
CA MET A 20 -13.11 16.09 -11.43
C MET A 20 -12.85 16.83 -10.11
N ILE A 21 -11.99 16.28 -9.26
CA ILE A 21 -10.97 17.07 -8.57
C ILE A 21 -9.75 17.03 -9.50
N GLY A 22 -9.24 18.20 -9.87
CA GLY A 22 -8.46 18.40 -11.09
C GLY A 22 -7.16 17.61 -11.18
N GLY A 23 -6.98 16.90 -12.30
CA GLY A 23 -5.69 16.66 -12.95
C GLY A 23 -4.59 15.87 -12.24
N GLN A 24 -4.75 15.47 -10.98
CA GLN A 24 -3.82 14.61 -10.27
C GLN A 24 -4.22 13.14 -10.45
N GLU A 25 -3.25 12.27 -10.73
CA GLU A 25 -3.43 10.82 -10.62
C GLU A 25 -3.89 10.53 -9.18
N THR A 26 -5.00 9.81 -8.99
CA THR A 26 -5.45 9.35 -7.67
C THR A 26 -5.02 7.92 -7.44
N VAL A 27 -4.90 7.50 -6.18
CA VAL A 27 -4.69 6.07 -5.86
C VAL A 27 -5.91 5.26 -6.30
N SER A 28 -5.67 4.14 -6.99
CA SER A 28 -6.72 3.20 -7.39
C SER A 28 -6.82 2.06 -6.38
N TYR A 29 -7.78 2.15 -5.45
CA TYR A 29 -7.97 1.11 -4.43
C TYR A 29 -8.38 -0.24 -5.01
N GLU A 30 -9.14 -0.27 -6.12
CA GLU A 30 -9.52 -1.51 -6.79
C GLU A 30 -8.30 -2.20 -7.43
N ASP A 31 -7.40 -1.44 -8.05
CA ASP A 31 -6.17 -2.02 -8.63
C ASP A 31 -5.28 -2.59 -7.52
N LEU A 32 -5.12 -1.88 -6.40
CA LEU A 32 -4.36 -2.37 -5.25
C LEU A 32 -5.06 -3.57 -4.55
N LYS A 33 -6.40 -3.63 -4.56
CA LYS A 33 -7.12 -4.81 -4.06
C LYS A 33 -6.86 -6.03 -4.96
N HIS A 34 -6.88 -5.82 -6.28
CA HIS A 34 -6.62 -6.87 -7.25
C HIS A 34 -5.18 -7.39 -7.15
N GLU A 35 -4.19 -6.49 -7.14
CA GLU A 35 -2.77 -6.85 -6.97
C GLU A 35 -2.55 -7.62 -5.66
N GLY A 36 -3.12 -7.14 -4.55
CA GLY A 36 -3.05 -7.83 -3.27
C GLY A 36 -3.66 -9.23 -3.30
N ALA A 37 -4.74 -9.44 -4.05
CA ALA A 37 -5.35 -10.77 -4.21
C ALA A 37 -4.46 -11.72 -5.02
N GLU A 38 -3.86 -11.25 -6.12
CA GLU A 38 -2.93 -12.04 -6.93
C GLU A 38 -1.68 -12.44 -6.14
N LEU A 39 -1.10 -11.49 -5.40
CA LEU A 39 0.02 -11.75 -4.52
C LEU A 39 -0.37 -12.75 -3.42
N ALA A 40 -1.55 -12.63 -2.81
CA ALA A 40 -2.02 -13.56 -1.78
C ALA A 40 -2.10 -15.00 -2.28
N ILE A 41 -2.56 -15.22 -3.51
CA ILE A 41 -2.59 -16.55 -4.14
C ILE A 41 -1.19 -17.13 -4.24
N ARG A 42 -0.21 -16.35 -4.71
CA ARG A 42 1.20 -16.78 -4.86
C ARG A 42 1.96 -16.93 -3.54
N SER A 43 1.43 -16.36 -2.46
CA SER A 43 2.10 -16.23 -1.15
C SER A 43 1.58 -17.21 -0.09
N ASN A 44 0.44 -17.85 -0.35
CA ASN A 44 -0.20 -18.76 0.60
C ASN A 44 0.61 -20.06 0.78
N GLY A 45 0.24 -20.86 1.79
CA GLY A 45 0.94 -22.10 2.13
C GLY A 45 0.96 -23.15 1.01
N ASP A 46 0.05 -23.07 0.04
CA ASP A 46 -0.05 -24.01 -1.08
C ASP A 46 0.88 -23.65 -2.24
N ASN A 47 1.21 -22.35 -2.41
CA ASN A 47 1.97 -21.85 -3.56
C ASN A 47 3.33 -21.23 -3.18
N TYR A 48 3.57 -20.91 -1.91
CA TYR A 48 4.85 -20.37 -1.47
C TYR A 48 5.97 -21.40 -1.64
N VAL A 49 7.02 -21.03 -2.39
CA VAL A 49 8.20 -21.88 -2.59
C VAL A 49 9.40 -21.32 -1.82
N PRO A 50 9.94 -22.07 -0.84
CA PRO A 50 11.14 -21.66 -0.10
C PRO A 50 12.36 -21.50 -1.00
N SER A 51 13.21 -20.53 -0.68
CA SER A 51 14.51 -20.31 -1.31
C SER A 51 15.50 -21.36 -0.80
N ILE A 52 16.43 -21.76 -1.68
CA ILE A 52 17.58 -22.58 -1.28
C ILE A 52 18.66 -21.75 -0.57
N VAL A 53 18.62 -20.41 -0.72
CA VAL A 53 19.52 -19.47 -0.06
C VAL A 53 18.95 -19.15 1.32
N LYS A 54 19.54 -19.74 2.36
CA LYS A 54 18.98 -19.69 3.74
C LYS A 54 18.87 -18.28 4.29
N GLU A 55 19.89 -17.46 4.06
CA GLU A 55 19.95 -16.07 4.51
C GLU A 55 18.82 -15.26 3.88
N ALA A 56 18.57 -15.47 2.57
CA ALA A 56 17.46 -14.85 1.86
C ALA A 56 16.11 -15.36 2.37
N GLU A 57 15.99 -16.67 2.61
CA GLU A 57 14.72 -17.28 3.03
C GLU A 57 14.18 -16.70 4.33
N VAL A 58 15.04 -16.34 5.28
CA VAL A 58 14.60 -15.69 6.53
C VAL A 58 13.91 -14.35 6.24
N ALA A 59 14.49 -13.52 5.37
CA ALA A 59 13.90 -12.24 4.99
C ALA A 59 12.64 -12.43 4.15
N ARG A 60 12.63 -13.39 3.24
CA ARG A 60 11.47 -13.72 2.40
C ARG A 60 10.28 -14.17 3.24
N ILE A 61 10.48 -15.04 4.22
CA ILE A 61 9.42 -15.46 5.17
C ILE A 61 8.90 -14.27 5.96
N ALA A 62 9.78 -13.38 6.42
CA ALA A 62 9.37 -12.20 7.17
C ALA A 62 8.47 -11.28 6.34
N VAL A 63 8.85 -10.97 5.10
CA VAL A 63 8.04 -10.17 4.17
C VAL A 63 6.73 -10.88 3.84
N ASN A 64 6.77 -12.17 3.50
CA ASN A 64 5.57 -12.96 3.19
C ASN A 64 4.56 -12.97 4.35
N THR A 65 5.06 -13.17 5.56
CA THR A 65 4.25 -13.17 6.79
C THR A 65 3.65 -11.79 7.04
N ALA A 66 4.46 -10.73 6.93
CA ALA A 66 3.99 -9.36 7.09
C ALA A 66 2.91 -9.02 6.04
N PHE A 67 3.12 -9.40 4.78
CA PHE A 67 2.16 -9.21 3.70
C PHE A 67 0.82 -9.90 3.99
N LEU A 68 0.83 -11.21 4.28
CA LEU A 68 -0.39 -11.97 4.55
C LEU A 68 -1.14 -11.47 5.80
N ALA A 69 -0.40 -11.03 6.83
CA ALA A 69 -0.99 -10.50 8.05
C ALA A 69 -1.55 -9.08 7.88
N SER A 70 -0.93 -8.26 7.03
CA SER A 70 -1.28 -6.84 6.87
C SER A 70 -2.34 -6.60 5.80
N LYS A 71 -2.42 -7.46 4.78
CA LYS A 71 -3.40 -7.35 3.69
C LYS A 71 -4.85 -7.15 4.19
N PRO A 72 -5.36 -7.94 5.17
CA PRO A 72 -6.72 -7.74 5.67
C PRO A 72 -6.95 -6.36 6.32
N ALA A 73 -5.92 -5.77 6.94
CA ALA A 73 -6.05 -4.44 7.55
C ALA A 73 -6.22 -3.36 6.46
N TYR A 74 -5.46 -3.46 5.37
CA TYR A 74 -5.60 -2.54 4.23
C TYR A 74 -6.91 -2.72 3.46
N GLU A 75 -7.36 -3.97 3.28
CA GLU A 75 -8.67 -4.23 2.66
C GLU A 75 -9.82 -3.65 3.49
N ARG A 76 -9.77 -3.81 4.82
CA ARG A 76 -10.75 -3.18 5.70
C ARG A 76 -10.73 -1.65 5.59
N TYR A 77 -9.53 -1.06 5.59
CA TYR A 77 -9.37 0.39 5.43
C TYR A 77 -10.01 0.89 4.13
N THR A 78 -9.68 0.28 3.00
CA THR A 78 -10.20 0.69 1.69
C THR A 78 -11.70 0.43 1.56
N GLU A 79 -12.25 -0.63 2.14
CA GLU A 79 -13.70 -0.91 2.15
C GLU A 79 -14.49 0.18 2.88
N GLU A 80 -14.00 0.66 4.02
CA GLU A 80 -14.63 1.75 4.78
C GLU A 80 -14.58 3.08 4.01
N LEU A 81 -13.48 3.36 3.30
CA LEU A 81 -13.37 4.55 2.46
C LEU A 81 -14.30 4.49 1.23
N LEU A 82 -14.35 3.34 0.56
CA LEU A 82 -15.17 3.14 -0.64
C LEU A 82 -16.67 3.08 -0.34
N ALA A 83 -17.06 2.79 0.91
CA ALA A 83 -18.46 2.84 1.33
C ALA A 83 -19.06 4.25 1.24
N THR A 84 -18.23 5.30 1.26
CA THR A 84 -18.66 6.70 1.17
C THR A 84 -17.86 7.46 0.11
N PRO A 85 -18.46 7.89 -1.01
CA PRO A 85 -17.74 8.53 -2.12
C PRO A 85 -16.86 9.72 -1.72
N ALA A 86 -17.32 10.58 -0.80
CA ALA A 86 -16.54 11.72 -0.31
C ALA A 86 -15.24 11.30 0.38
N LEU A 87 -15.28 10.21 1.17
CA LEU A 87 -14.09 9.65 1.81
C LEU A 87 -13.16 9.03 0.77
N GLY A 88 -13.69 8.18 -0.11
CA GLY A 88 -12.92 7.55 -1.18
C GLY A 88 -12.18 8.56 -2.06
N ASN A 89 -12.86 9.63 -2.49
CA ASN A 89 -12.28 10.69 -3.30
C ASN A 89 -11.22 11.49 -2.54
N TYR A 90 -11.48 11.86 -1.28
CA TYR A 90 -10.54 12.64 -0.48
C TYR A 90 -9.25 11.86 -0.20
N PHE A 91 -9.37 10.65 0.37
CA PHE A 91 -8.21 9.86 0.75
C PHE A 91 -7.40 9.41 -0.48
N SER A 92 -8.05 8.99 -1.57
CA SER A 92 -7.31 8.60 -2.79
C SER A 92 -6.53 9.74 -3.42
N ALA A 93 -6.98 10.99 -3.28
CA ALA A 93 -6.26 12.18 -3.73
C ALA A 93 -5.10 12.53 -2.80
N VAL A 94 -5.33 12.53 -1.48
CA VAL A 94 -4.29 12.79 -0.47
C VAL A 94 -3.16 11.77 -0.56
N GLU A 95 -3.48 10.49 -0.76
CA GLU A 95 -2.49 9.42 -0.83
C GLU A 95 -1.67 9.44 -2.11
N ALA A 96 -2.14 10.13 -3.15
CA ALA A 96 -1.42 10.25 -4.41
C ALA A 96 -0.38 11.38 -4.44
N VAL A 97 -0.38 12.25 -3.43
CA VAL A 97 0.56 13.36 -3.30
C VAL A 97 1.53 13.11 -2.14
N ASP A 98 2.77 13.55 -2.29
CA ASP A 98 3.79 13.30 -1.29
C ASP A 98 3.79 14.38 -0.19
N SER A 99 3.53 15.65 -0.55
CA SER A 99 3.74 16.78 0.35
C SER A 99 2.56 17.08 1.26
N GLU A 100 2.84 17.47 2.52
CA GLU A 100 1.79 17.89 3.46
C GLU A 100 1.02 19.12 2.96
N GLU A 101 1.68 20.02 2.24
CA GLU A 101 1.06 21.22 1.66
C GLU A 101 0.02 20.86 0.59
N GLU A 102 0.34 19.91 -0.30
CA GLU A 102 -0.63 19.43 -1.30
C GLU A 102 -1.79 18.68 -0.63
N LYS A 103 -1.52 17.85 0.38
CA LYS A 103 -2.57 17.15 1.16
C LYS A 103 -3.50 18.15 1.83
N ARG A 104 -2.95 19.23 2.40
CA ARG A 104 -3.74 20.30 3.02
C ARG A 104 -4.56 21.06 1.98
N ALA A 105 -3.98 21.38 0.83
CA ALA A 105 -4.69 22.04 -0.26
C ALA A 105 -5.87 21.20 -0.78
N ILE A 106 -5.71 19.87 -0.84
CA ILE A 106 -6.80 18.94 -1.20
C ILE A 106 -7.93 19.04 -0.17
N TYR A 107 -7.62 18.97 1.13
CA TYR A 107 -8.62 19.13 2.19
C TYR A 107 -9.32 20.49 2.12
N ASP A 108 -8.57 21.58 1.96
CA ASP A 108 -9.11 22.94 1.93
C ASP A 108 -10.02 23.16 0.71
N SER A 109 -9.78 22.43 -0.39
CA SER A 109 -10.58 22.47 -1.63
C SER A 109 -11.92 21.73 -1.55
N LEU A 110 -12.13 20.92 -0.51
CA LEU A 110 -13.39 20.21 -0.30
C LEU A 110 -14.55 21.20 -0.06
N THR A 111 -15.75 20.78 -0.43
CA THR A 111 -16.96 21.51 -0.05
C THR A 111 -17.17 21.44 1.47
N GLU A 112 -17.89 22.39 2.04
CA GLU A 112 -18.22 22.38 3.48
C GLU A 112 -19.02 21.13 3.91
N GLU A 113 -19.75 20.51 2.98
CA GLU A 113 -20.45 19.25 3.24
C GLU A 113 -19.47 18.07 3.28
N ASP A 114 -18.55 18.00 2.31
CA ASP A 114 -17.54 16.94 2.26
C ASP A 114 -16.54 17.03 3.41
N LYS A 115 -16.12 18.25 3.80
CA LYS A 115 -15.29 18.46 5.00
C LYS A 115 -15.93 17.86 6.23
N LYS A 116 -17.23 18.15 6.46
CA LYS A 116 -17.96 17.57 7.59
C LYS A 116 -18.01 16.04 7.53
N VAL A 117 -18.16 15.45 6.35
CA VAL A 117 -18.14 13.98 6.21
C VAL A 117 -16.76 13.43 6.60
N VAL A 118 -15.69 14.04 6.08
CA VAL A 118 -14.30 13.65 6.37
C VAL A 118 -13.98 13.84 7.86
N ASP A 119 -14.31 14.97 8.46
CA ASP A 119 -14.05 15.26 9.88
C ASP A 119 -14.84 14.34 10.80
N ASN A 120 -16.12 14.10 10.51
CA ASN A 120 -16.95 13.18 11.29
C ASN A 120 -16.41 11.74 11.22
N TYR A 121 -15.94 11.32 10.04
CA TYR A 121 -15.30 10.02 9.89
C TYR A 121 -13.99 9.95 10.70
N MET A 122 -13.10 10.94 10.58
CA MET A 122 -11.84 10.99 11.32
C MET A 122 -12.03 11.05 12.84
N ALA A 123 -13.15 11.62 13.31
CA ALA A 123 -13.52 11.64 14.73
C ALA A 123 -14.28 10.37 15.18
N SER A 124 -14.57 9.44 14.28
CA SER A 124 -15.38 8.25 14.58
C SER A 124 -14.58 7.13 15.25
N SER A 125 -15.29 6.28 15.98
CA SER A 125 -14.71 5.05 16.53
C SER A 125 -14.31 4.05 15.44
N VAL A 126 -15.03 4.05 14.30
CA VAL A 126 -14.73 3.19 13.15
C VAL A 126 -13.35 3.53 12.59
N PHE A 127 -13.09 4.81 12.35
CA PHE A 127 -11.79 5.26 11.88
C PHE A 127 -10.67 4.94 12.87
N SER A 128 -10.91 5.18 14.17
CA SER A 128 -9.94 4.86 15.21
C SER A 128 -9.53 3.38 15.20
N GLU A 129 -10.51 2.47 15.06
CA GLU A 129 -10.28 1.03 14.99
C GLU A 129 -9.51 0.63 13.72
N VAL A 130 -9.90 1.19 12.56
CA VAL A 130 -9.25 0.91 11.28
C VAL A 130 -7.78 1.34 11.29
N ILE A 131 -7.51 2.55 11.79
CA ILE A 131 -6.15 3.07 11.88
C ILE A 131 -5.31 2.30 12.90
N GLU A 132 -5.89 1.85 14.02
CA GLU A 132 -5.19 0.98 14.96
C GLU A 132 -4.76 -0.33 14.29
N GLY A 133 -5.64 -0.94 13.48
CA GLY A 133 -5.30 -2.10 12.66
C GLY A 133 -4.18 -1.83 11.65
N LEU A 134 -4.20 -0.69 10.96
CA LEU A 134 -3.12 -0.29 10.06
C LEU A 134 -1.80 -0.05 10.80
N LYS A 135 -1.83 0.60 11.97
CA LYS A 135 -0.66 0.84 12.82
C LYS A 135 0.02 -0.46 13.23
N ASP A 136 -0.77 -1.41 13.72
CA ASP A 136 -0.27 -2.72 14.19
C ASP A 136 0.35 -3.52 13.03
N ALA A 137 -0.15 -3.33 11.81
CA ALA A 137 0.37 -3.93 10.59
C ALA A 137 1.61 -3.19 10.03
N ALA A 138 1.66 -1.86 10.14
CA ALA A 138 2.68 -1.02 9.53
C ALA A 138 4.09 -1.29 10.09
N LEU A 139 4.25 -1.41 11.41
CA LEU A 139 5.58 -1.61 12.00
C LEU A 139 6.26 -2.92 11.54
N PRO A 140 5.59 -4.10 11.63
CA PRO A 140 6.12 -5.34 11.05
C PRO A 140 6.38 -5.26 9.55
N ALA A 141 5.49 -4.60 8.80
CA ALA A 141 5.64 -4.40 7.36
C ALA A 141 6.89 -3.59 7.05
N THR A 142 7.03 -2.39 7.61
CA THR A 142 8.20 -1.51 7.44
C THR A 142 9.50 -2.25 7.78
N LYS A 143 9.55 -2.93 8.93
CA LYS A 143 10.76 -3.66 9.33
C LYS A 143 11.13 -4.75 8.33
N SER A 144 10.16 -5.50 7.84
CA SER A 144 10.39 -6.60 6.90
C SER A 144 10.83 -6.08 5.53
N VAL A 145 10.18 -5.02 5.03
CA VAL A 145 10.54 -4.32 3.78
C VAL A 145 11.97 -3.79 3.86
N VAL A 146 12.30 -3.02 4.89
CA VAL A 146 13.65 -2.44 5.07
C VAL A 146 14.71 -3.53 5.17
N THR A 147 14.43 -4.60 5.91
CA THR A 147 15.37 -5.72 6.06
C THR A 147 15.66 -6.37 4.71
N PHE A 148 14.63 -6.67 3.91
CA PHE A 148 14.79 -7.29 2.60
C PHE A 148 15.48 -6.35 1.60
N MET A 149 15.11 -5.07 1.56
CA MET A 149 15.71 -4.09 0.65
C MET A 149 17.18 -3.78 0.97
N ALA A 150 17.61 -4.00 2.21
CA ALA A 150 19.01 -3.82 2.62
C ALA A 150 19.93 -4.97 2.22
N MET A 151 19.38 -6.08 1.71
CA MET A 151 20.16 -7.25 1.32
C MET A 151 20.81 -7.07 -0.06
N ASP A 152 22.09 -7.43 -0.18
CA ASP A 152 22.74 -7.53 -1.48
C ASP A 152 22.31 -8.83 -2.17
N GLN A 153 21.35 -8.72 -3.08
CA GLN A 153 20.83 -9.86 -3.83
C GLN A 153 21.87 -10.47 -4.77
N THR A 154 22.88 -9.71 -5.20
CA THR A 154 23.96 -10.25 -6.06
C THR A 154 24.82 -11.19 -5.24
N ASP A 155 25.25 -10.75 -4.06
CA ASP A 155 26.05 -11.57 -3.14
C ASP A 155 25.30 -12.82 -2.69
N LEU A 156 23.99 -12.71 -2.43
CA LEU A 156 23.16 -13.85 -2.03
C LEU A 156 23.01 -14.91 -3.12
N LEU A 157 23.17 -14.53 -4.39
CA LEU A 157 23.05 -15.43 -5.54
C LEU A 157 24.42 -15.95 -6.03
N ASP A 158 25.54 -15.51 -5.46
CA ASP A 158 26.91 -15.80 -5.94
C ASP A 158 27.31 -17.30 -5.87
N GLY A 159 26.57 -18.12 -5.11
CA GLY A 159 26.78 -19.57 -5.04
C GLY A 159 25.68 -20.40 -5.72
N VAL A 160 24.73 -19.76 -6.40
CA VAL A 160 23.56 -20.45 -6.95
C VAL A 160 23.87 -20.98 -8.36
N GLU A 161 23.76 -22.29 -8.53
CA GLU A 161 23.90 -22.96 -9.82
C GLU A 161 22.98 -22.34 -10.87
N PHE A 162 23.48 -22.20 -12.11
CA PHE A 162 22.71 -21.56 -13.20
C PHE A 162 21.33 -22.19 -13.42
N SER A 163 21.21 -23.51 -13.23
CA SER A 163 19.93 -24.23 -13.34
C SER A 163 18.89 -23.84 -12.28
N ALA A 164 19.34 -23.33 -11.13
CA ALA A 164 18.47 -22.87 -10.04
C ALA A 164 18.31 -21.34 -10.02
N LEU A 165 19.21 -20.60 -10.69
CA LEU A 165 19.29 -19.14 -10.64
C LEU A 165 17.99 -18.45 -11.08
N LEU A 166 17.33 -18.95 -12.13
CA LEU A 166 16.07 -18.36 -12.60
C LEU A 166 14.96 -18.51 -11.56
N THR A 167 14.79 -19.71 -11.01
CA THR A 167 13.80 -19.97 -9.97
C THR A 167 14.07 -19.18 -8.69
N GLU A 168 15.34 -18.97 -8.32
CA GLU A 168 15.67 -18.09 -7.20
C GLU A 168 15.34 -16.63 -7.54
N LYS A 169 15.64 -16.13 -8.74
CA LYS A 169 15.25 -14.77 -9.13
C LYS A 169 13.73 -14.54 -9.07
N ASP A 170 12.92 -15.50 -9.50
CA ASP A 170 11.45 -15.41 -9.42
C ASP A 170 10.98 -15.31 -7.95
N LYS A 171 11.66 -16.02 -7.05
CA LYS A 171 11.42 -15.98 -5.60
C LYS A 171 11.74 -14.61 -4.99
N PHE A 172 12.85 -14.00 -5.39
CA PHE A 172 13.20 -12.62 -4.98
C PHE A 172 12.25 -11.59 -5.58
N ALA A 173 11.83 -11.78 -6.84
CA ALA A 173 10.87 -10.91 -7.51
C ALA A 173 9.52 -10.90 -6.77
N LEU A 174 8.96 -12.07 -6.43
CA LEU A 174 7.75 -12.17 -5.62
C LEU A 174 7.91 -11.43 -4.29
N THR A 175 9.04 -11.61 -3.60
CA THR A 175 9.27 -10.92 -2.32
C THR A 175 9.41 -9.40 -2.49
N ALA A 176 10.01 -8.94 -3.60
CA ALA A 176 10.07 -7.52 -3.93
C ALA A 176 8.68 -6.95 -4.23
N GLU A 177 7.83 -7.66 -4.97
CA GLU A 177 6.44 -7.27 -5.23
C GLU A 177 5.64 -7.16 -3.92
N GLN A 178 5.75 -8.14 -3.02
CA GLN A 178 5.13 -8.08 -1.69
C GLN A 178 5.62 -6.88 -0.87
N ALA A 179 6.92 -6.58 -0.93
CA ALA A 179 7.51 -5.47 -0.19
C ALA A 179 7.05 -4.11 -0.74
N LEU A 180 6.96 -3.98 -2.06
CA LEU A 180 6.41 -2.81 -2.74
C LEU A 180 4.95 -2.62 -2.36
N TYR A 181 4.14 -3.68 -2.46
CA TYR A 181 2.74 -3.65 -2.05
C TYR A 181 2.55 -3.16 -0.62
N LEU A 182 3.28 -3.74 0.34
CA LEU A 182 3.23 -3.32 1.75
C LEU A 182 3.57 -1.84 1.94
N ASN A 183 4.56 -1.35 1.19
CA ASN A 183 4.98 0.05 1.26
C ASN A 183 3.93 0.99 0.65
N GLU A 184 3.39 0.64 -0.51
CA GLU A 184 2.40 1.46 -1.23
C GLU A 184 1.02 1.45 -0.56
N THR A 185 0.73 0.43 0.23
CA THR A 185 -0.56 0.26 0.92
C THR A 185 -0.47 0.58 2.41
N VAL A 186 -0.15 -0.40 3.23
CA VAL A 186 -0.24 -0.35 4.69
C VAL A 186 0.64 0.74 5.29
N VAL A 187 1.89 0.85 4.83
CA VAL A 187 2.84 1.85 5.35
C VAL A 187 2.41 3.25 4.91
N SER A 188 2.20 3.46 3.61
CA SER A 188 1.77 4.74 3.06
C SER A 188 0.46 5.24 3.67
N ALA A 189 -0.57 4.38 3.77
CA ALA A 189 -1.85 4.74 4.38
C ALA A 189 -1.69 5.18 5.84
N TYR A 190 -0.86 4.49 6.62
CA TYR A 190 -0.60 4.85 8.01
C TYR A 190 0.20 6.16 8.14
N GLU A 191 1.19 6.39 7.29
CA GLU A 191 1.95 7.65 7.25
C GLU A 191 1.05 8.84 6.84
N ASN A 192 0.20 8.64 5.84
CA ASN A 192 -0.77 9.65 5.40
C ASN A 192 -1.76 9.99 6.50
N TYR A 193 -2.24 8.99 7.26
CA TYR A 193 -3.05 9.23 8.45
C TYR A 193 -2.37 10.17 9.45
N GLN A 194 -1.09 9.94 9.77
CA GLN A 194 -0.36 10.76 10.74
C GLN A 194 -0.30 12.23 10.31
N ILE A 195 -0.23 12.48 9.01
CA ILE A 195 -0.23 13.83 8.43
C ILE A 195 -1.64 14.45 8.49
N ILE A 196 -2.64 13.79 7.92
CA ILE A 196 -3.98 14.39 7.77
C ILE A 196 -4.73 14.55 9.09
N SER A 197 -4.47 13.70 10.09
CA SER A 197 -5.07 13.84 11.42
C SER A 197 -4.62 15.13 12.13
N ALA A 198 -3.51 15.74 11.71
CA ALA A 198 -3.10 17.05 12.19
C ALA A 198 -3.91 18.21 11.56
N PHE A 199 -4.58 17.99 10.42
CA PHE A 199 -5.30 19.05 9.73
C PHE A 199 -6.62 19.41 10.41
N SER A 200 -7.33 18.41 10.94
CA SER A 200 -8.59 18.58 11.68
C SER A 200 -8.38 19.04 13.13
N ALA A 201 -7.19 18.84 13.69
CA ALA A 201 -6.85 19.27 15.05
C ALA A 201 -6.36 20.74 15.14
N ALA A 202 -6.25 21.45 14.01
CA ALA A 202 -5.66 22.79 13.92
C ALA A 202 -6.66 23.96 14.02
N GLU A 203 -7.89 23.71 14.52
CA GLU A 203 -8.85 24.77 14.88
C GLU A 203 -8.83 25.14 16.37
#